data_AF-A0A504YFA7-F1
#
_entry.id   AF-A0A504YFA7-F1
#
_cell.length_a   1.000
_cell.length_b   1.000
_cell.length_c   1.000
_cell.angle_alpha   90.00
_cell.angle_beta   90.00
_cell.angle_gamma   90.00
#
_symmetry.space_group_name_H-M   'P 1'
#
loop_
_entity.id
_entity.type
_entity.pdbx_description
1 polymer ?
#
loop_
_entity_poly.entity_id
_entity_poly.type
_entity_poly.pdbx_seq_one_letter_code
_entity_poly.pdbx_strand_id
1 'polypeptide(L)'
;MWAGIRILLLLFGVLLAADQAFGCTQSKSKKSLTKNECDSLINEVIYECYKSALKKKDCGIPSIKTTPSFAEACRTCTECVPKAQKCIHKDLKKGKLSNCPDAERMAISLNHIKKNY
;
A
#
# COMPACT_ATOMS: atom_id res chain seq x y z
N MET A 1 -58.52 -20.61 -42.82
CA MET A 1 -57.53 -19.60 -42.37
C MET A 1 -57.24 -19.93 -40.89
N TRP A 2 -56.37 -20.85 -40.46
CA TRP A 2 -55.01 -21.25 -40.87
C TRP A 2 -54.05 -20.07 -40.97
N ALA A 3 -53.67 -19.53 -39.81
CA ALA A 3 -52.35 -18.98 -39.49
C ALA A 3 -52.43 -18.32 -38.10
N GLY A 4 -51.73 -18.85 -37.10
CA GLY A 4 -51.58 -18.14 -35.82
C GLY A 4 -51.19 -19.03 -34.65
N ILE A 5 -51.56 -20.31 -34.68
CA ILE A 5 -51.16 -21.31 -33.68
C ILE A 5 -49.90 -22.00 -34.19
N ARG A 6 -48.73 -21.34 -34.17
CA ARG A 6 -47.44 -22.04 -34.34
C ARG A 6 -46.14 -21.26 -34.07
N ILE A 7 -46.16 -20.03 -33.55
CA ILE A 7 -44.91 -19.23 -33.44
C ILE A 7 -44.60 -18.74 -32.01
N LEU A 8 -45.48 -18.90 -31.01
CA LEU A 8 -45.17 -18.48 -29.63
C LEU A 8 -45.06 -19.63 -28.63
N LEU A 9 -44.70 -20.84 -29.10
CA LEU A 9 -44.34 -22.00 -28.27
C LEU A 9 -42.84 -22.35 -28.33
N LEU A 10 -42.03 -21.52 -29.00
CA LEU A 10 -40.58 -21.73 -29.16
C LEU A 10 -39.71 -20.95 -28.16
N LEU A 11 -40.29 -20.33 -27.13
CA LEU A 11 -39.56 -19.65 -26.05
C LEU A 11 -39.46 -20.48 -24.76
N PHE A 12 -39.93 -21.73 -24.75
CA PHE A 12 -39.98 -22.61 -23.57
C PHE A 12 -39.02 -23.81 -23.61
N GLY A 13 -37.94 -23.77 -24.42
CA GLY A 13 -37.21 -25.00 -24.75
C GLY A 13 -35.70 -24.91 -24.89
N VAL A 14 -35.02 -23.95 -24.27
CA VAL A 14 -33.55 -23.89 -24.35
C VAL A 14 -32.95 -23.48 -22.99
N LEU A 15 -32.31 -24.47 -22.37
CA LEU A 15 -31.29 -24.38 -21.31
C LEU A 15 -31.76 -24.31 -19.83
N LEU A 16 -32.45 -25.38 -19.41
CA LEU A 16 -31.91 -26.16 -18.29
C LEU A 16 -30.65 -26.87 -18.79
N ALA A 17 -29.48 -26.32 -18.49
CA ALA A 17 -28.21 -27.05 -18.51
C ALA A 17 -27.21 -26.24 -17.70
N ALA A 18 -26.58 -26.91 -16.74
CA ALA A 18 -25.24 -26.66 -16.20
C ALA A 18 -24.83 -25.17 -16.05
N ASP A 19 -24.54 -24.68 -14.87
CA ASP A 19 -23.50 -25.28 -14.05
C ASP A 19 -23.45 -24.51 -12.73
N GLN A 20 -23.12 -25.23 -11.67
CA GLN A 20 -22.67 -24.65 -10.43
C GLN A 20 -21.35 -23.92 -10.68
N ALA A 21 -21.41 -22.69 -11.19
CA ALA A 21 -20.41 -21.72 -10.83
C ALA A 21 -20.92 -21.08 -9.53
N PHE A 22 -20.64 -21.58 -8.31
CA PHE A 22 -19.26 -21.69 -7.77
C PHE A 22 -18.21 -20.97 -8.63
N GLY A 23 -18.57 -19.77 -9.10
CA GLY A 23 -17.61 -18.74 -9.34
C GLY A 23 -17.13 -18.40 -7.96
N CYS A 24 -16.11 -19.13 -7.50
CA CYS A 24 -15.12 -18.62 -6.59
C CYS A 24 -15.05 -17.14 -6.90
N THR A 25 -15.52 -16.30 -5.96
CA THR A 25 -15.01 -14.95 -5.88
C THR A 25 -13.53 -15.19 -5.90
N GLN A 26 -12.93 -15.00 -7.07
CA GLN A 26 -11.50 -15.01 -7.25
C GLN A 26 -11.16 -13.75 -6.51
N SER A 27 -11.09 -13.89 -5.18
CA SER A 27 -10.43 -12.99 -4.27
C SER A 27 -9.12 -12.84 -4.98
N LYS A 28 -8.97 -11.73 -5.69
CA LYS A 28 -7.73 -11.37 -6.36
C LYS A 28 -6.77 -11.42 -5.21
N SER A 29 -6.10 -12.56 -5.06
CA SER A 29 -5.20 -12.83 -3.96
C SER A 29 -4.23 -11.68 -4.10
N LYS A 30 -4.36 -10.67 -3.23
CA LYS A 30 -3.44 -9.56 -3.20
C LYS A 30 -2.14 -10.27 -2.91
N LYS A 31 -1.32 -10.46 -3.95
CA LYS A 31 -0.07 -11.21 -3.86
C LYS A 31 0.60 -10.68 -2.62
N SER A 32 0.66 -11.53 -1.59
CA SER A 32 1.26 -11.11 -0.33
C SER A 32 2.69 -10.75 -0.66
N LEU A 33 3.09 -9.53 -0.29
CA LEU A 33 4.44 -9.08 -0.57
C LEU A 33 5.40 -10.03 0.15
N THR A 34 6.43 -10.45 -0.56
CA THR A 34 7.54 -11.16 0.08
C THR A 34 8.25 -10.22 1.05
N LYS A 35 8.97 -10.79 2.02
CA LYS A 35 9.75 -10.01 2.98
C LYS A 35 10.68 -9.00 2.29
N ASN A 36 11.40 -9.43 1.26
CA ASN A 36 12.33 -8.57 0.52
C ASN A 36 11.62 -7.42 -0.22
N GLU A 37 10.41 -7.67 -0.77
CA GLU A 37 9.61 -6.62 -1.39
C GLU A 37 9.12 -5.61 -0.34
N CYS A 38 8.69 -6.08 0.84
CA CYS A 38 8.32 -5.21 1.96
C CYS A 38 9.51 -4.36 2.45
N ASP A 39 10.67 -4.99 2.67
CA ASP A 39 11.88 -4.29 3.15
C ASP A 39 12.33 -3.20 2.17
N SER A 40 12.28 -3.50 0.87
CA SER A 40 12.60 -2.55 -0.19
C SER A 40 11.66 -1.34 -0.17
N LEU A 41 10.34 -1.57 -0.12
CA LEU A 41 9.33 -0.52 -0.08
C LEU A 41 9.41 0.31 1.21
N ILE A 42 9.67 -0.33 2.35
CA ILE A 42 9.87 0.36 3.63
C ILE A 42 11.10 1.27 3.53
N ASN A 43 12.22 0.77 3.03
CA ASN A 43 13.44 1.56 2.90
C ASN A 43 13.25 2.75 1.93
N GLU A 44 12.52 2.56 0.83
CA GLU A 44 12.15 3.65 -0.09
C GLU A 44 11.34 4.74 0.62
N VAL A 45 10.32 4.36 1.41
CA VAL A 45 9.53 5.31 2.20
C VAL A 45 10.41 6.08 3.19
N ILE A 46 11.28 5.38 3.91
CA ILE A 46 12.18 6.00 4.89
C ILE A 46 13.10 7.01 4.19
N TYR A 47 13.70 6.61 3.06
CA TYR A 47 14.58 7.45 2.26
C TYR A 47 13.87 8.74 1.79
N GLU A 48 12.71 8.61 1.13
CA GLU A 48 11.99 9.77 0.62
C GLU A 48 11.45 10.67 1.74
N CYS A 49 11.06 10.12 2.88
CA CYS A 49 10.61 10.91 4.02
C CYS A 49 11.75 11.72 4.66
N TYR A 50 12.95 11.16 4.84
CA TYR A 50 14.11 11.93 5.32
C TYR A 50 14.52 13.00 4.31
N LYS A 51 14.56 12.67 3.02
CA LYS A 51 14.84 13.61 1.95
C LYS A 51 13.83 14.75 1.89
N SER A 52 12.53 14.46 2.03
CA SER A 52 11.49 15.48 2.09
C SER A 52 11.60 16.35 3.33
N ALA A 53 11.94 15.77 4.48
CA ALA A 53 12.09 16.49 5.73
C ALA A 53 13.26 17.49 5.68
N LEU A 54 14.44 17.06 5.21
CA LEU A 54 15.60 17.92 5.01
C LEU A 54 15.28 19.10 4.08
N LYS A 55 14.65 18.83 2.92
CA LYS A 55 14.23 19.88 1.98
C LYS A 55 13.24 20.87 2.59
N LYS A 56 12.28 20.41 3.40
CA LYS A 56 11.27 21.28 4.04
C LYS A 56 11.82 22.14 5.17
N LYS A 57 13.01 21.80 5.67
CA LYS A 57 13.67 22.47 6.78
C LYS A 57 14.94 23.20 6.33
N ASP A 58 15.19 23.21 5.01
CA ASP A 58 16.38 23.81 4.40
C ASP A 58 17.71 23.36 5.03
N CYS A 59 17.74 22.15 5.60
CA CYS A 59 18.98 21.53 6.07
C CYS A 59 19.59 20.76 4.90
N GLY A 60 20.82 21.14 4.55
CA GLY A 60 21.51 20.71 3.34
C GLY A 60 21.38 19.21 3.02
N ILE A 61 21.34 18.92 1.72
CA ILE A 61 21.23 17.54 1.22
C ILE A 61 22.62 16.91 1.19
N PRO A 62 22.83 15.74 1.81
CA PRO A 62 24.13 15.07 1.79
C PRO A 62 24.49 14.65 0.35
N SER A 63 25.79 14.65 0.05
CA SER A 63 26.32 14.22 -1.25
C SER A 63 26.05 12.74 -1.51
N ILE A 64 26.13 11.91 -0.47
CA ILE A 64 25.84 10.48 -0.50
C ILE A 64 24.33 10.26 -0.36
N LYS A 65 23.71 9.68 -1.40
CA LYS A 65 22.26 9.48 -1.51
C LYS A 65 21.79 8.14 -0.96
N THR A 66 21.98 7.94 0.34
CA THR A 66 21.51 6.74 1.05
C THR A 66 20.64 7.09 2.25
N THR A 67 19.74 6.18 2.65
CA THR A 67 18.91 6.32 3.84
C THR A 67 19.70 6.71 5.10
N PRO A 68 20.82 6.03 5.47
CA PRO A 68 21.59 6.40 6.65
C PRO A 68 22.22 7.79 6.56
N SER A 69 22.76 8.19 5.39
CA SER A 69 23.31 9.55 5.22
C SER A 69 22.26 10.64 5.42
N PHE A 70 21.06 10.41 4.89
CA PHE A 70 19.93 11.33 5.05
C PHE A 70 19.39 11.36 6.48
N ALA A 71 19.32 10.20 7.15
CA ALA A 71 18.92 10.12 8.55
C ALA A 71 19.93 10.87 9.46
N GLU A 72 21.22 10.73 9.19
CA GLU A 72 22.27 11.41 9.96
C GLU A 72 22.22 12.93 9.77
N ALA A 73 22.12 13.41 8.52
CA ALA A 73 21.93 14.84 8.24
C ALA A 73 20.64 15.39 8.91
N CYS A 74 19.60 14.56 9.03
CA CYS A 74 18.35 14.97 9.66
C CYS A 74 18.48 15.04 11.19
N ARG A 75 19.35 14.25 11.83
CA ARG A 75 19.61 14.31 13.28
C ARG A 75 20.27 15.62 13.70
N THR A 76 21.11 16.18 12.85
CA THR A 76 21.77 17.48 13.11
C THR A 76 20.88 18.67 12.77
N CYS A 77 19.70 18.44 12.18
CA CYS A 77 18.75 19.48 11.81
C CYS A 77 17.53 19.52 12.72
N THR A 78 17.33 20.66 13.37
CA THR A 78 16.21 20.91 14.28
C THR A 78 14.86 20.58 13.63
N GLU A 79 14.05 19.80 14.34
CA GLU A 79 12.73 19.33 13.92
C GLU A 79 12.68 18.47 12.64
N CYS A 80 13.81 18.12 12.02
CA CYS A 80 13.82 17.28 10.84
C CYS A 80 13.36 15.85 11.19
N VAL A 81 13.91 15.24 12.26
CA VAL A 81 13.56 13.87 12.67
C VAL A 81 12.06 13.71 12.97
N PRO A 82 11.42 14.56 13.81
CA PRO A 82 9.97 14.48 14.03
C PRO A 82 9.16 14.63 12.73
N LYS A 83 9.61 15.48 11.80
CA LYS A 83 8.94 15.67 10.50
C LYS A 83 9.06 14.42 9.63
N ALA A 84 10.25 13.81 9.56
CA ALA A 84 10.49 12.57 8.85
C ALA A 84 9.66 11.42 9.44
N GLN A 85 9.66 11.25 10.76
CA GLN A 85 8.85 10.23 11.45
C GLN A 85 7.35 10.38 11.17
N LYS A 86 6.82 11.62 11.16
CA LYS A 86 5.42 11.88 10.79
C LYS A 86 5.11 11.47 9.35
N CYS A 87 6.05 11.69 8.43
CA CYS A 87 5.94 11.23 7.04
C CYS A 87 5.95 9.71 6.96
N ILE A 88 6.94 9.05 7.59
CA ILE A 88 7.10 7.59 7.57
C ILE A 88 5.84 6.92 8.12
N HIS A 89 5.35 7.35 9.29
CA HIS A 89 4.14 6.79 9.88
C HIS A 89 2.91 6.94 8.98
N LYS A 90 2.78 8.08 8.26
CA LYS A 90 1.68 8.30 7.33
C LYS A 90 1.77 7.35 6.12
N ASP A 91 2.97 7.13 5.60
CA ASP A 91 3.17 6.41 4.35
C ASP A 91 3.25 4.88 4.54
N LEU A 92 3.76 4.40 5.67
CA LEU A 92 3.69 2.98 6.05
C LEU A 92 2.24 2.46 6.15
N LYS A 93 1.28 3.35 6.45
CA LYS A 93 -0.16 3.01 6.57
C LYS A 93 -0.91 3.01 5.24
N LYS A 94 -0.27 3.34 4.13
CA LYS A 94 -0.94 3.49 2.82
C LYS A 94 -0.74 2.28 1.92
N GLY A 95 -1.76 2.02 1.10
CA GLY A 95 -1.63 1.28 -0.16
C GLY A 95 -1.03 -0.11 0.00
N LYS A 96 0.07 -0.37 -0.72
CA LYS A 96 0.69 -1.71 -0.81
C LYS A 96 1.36 -2.15 0.50
N LEU A 97 1.83 -1.22 1.32
CA LEU A 97 2.51 -1.48 2.59
C LEU A 97 1.56 -1.88 3.73
N SER A 98 0.25 -1.65 3.59
CA SER A 98 -0.73 -2.07 4.60
C SER A 98 -0.80 -3.60 4.77
N ASN A 99 -0.26 -4.36 3.82
CA ASN A 99 -0.19 -5.82 3.88
C ASN A 99 1.22 -6.31 4.29
N CYS A 100 2.12 -5.41 4.67
CA CYS A 100 3.46 -5.73 5.18
C CYS A 100 3.44 -5.73 6.71
N PRO A 101 3.62 -6.89 7.37
CA PRO A 101 3.63 -6.97 8.84
C PRO A 101 4.72 -6.09 9.47
N ASP A 102 5.87 -5.97 8.82
CA ASP A 102 6.99 -5.16 9.33
C ASP A 102 6.71 -3.65 9.22
N ALA A 103 5.99 -3.21 8.18
CA ALA A 103 5.55 -1.83 8.04
C ALA A 103 4.53 -1.46 9.14
N GLU A 104 3.61 -2.37 9.47
CA GLU A 104 2.68 -2.21 10.59
C GLU A 104 3.43 -2.16 11.93
N ARG A 105 4.37 -3.11 12.11
CA ARG A 105 5.45 -3.14 13.13
C ARG A 105 5.96 -1.75 13.49
N MET A 106 6.56 -1.15 12.46
CA MET A 106 7.22 0.15 12.54
C MET A 106 6.24 1.30 12.75
N ALA A 107 5.08 1.28 12.08
CA ALA A 107 4.07 2.32 12.24
C ALA A 107 3.55 2.41 13.69
N ILE A 108 3.35 1.27 14.35
CA ILE A 108 2.96 1.21 15.76
C ILE A 108 4.07 1.82 16.64
N SER A 109 5.33 1.38 16.46
CA SER A 109 6.48 1.90 17.21
C SER A 109 6.62 3.43 17.09
N LEU A 110 6.52 3.97 15.86
CA LEU A 110 6.57 5.40 15.62
C LEU A 110 5.42 6.18 16.30
N ASN A 111 4.23 5.57 16.37
CA ASN A 111 3.10 6.18 17.07
C ASN A 111 3.31 6.24 18.59
N HIS A 112 4.00 5.26 19.17
CA HIS A 112 4.40 5.30 20.58
C HIS A 112 5.43 6.38 20.86
N ILE A 113 6.45 6.50 20.01
CA ILE A 113 7.47 7.56 20.13
C ILE A 113 6.80 8.94 20.12
N LYS A 114 5.86 9.17 19.20
CA LYS A 114 5.12 10.44 19.09
C LYS A 114 4.31 10.78 20.35
N LYS A 115 3.82 9.80 21.12
CA LYS A 115 3.02 10.04 22.32
C LYS A 115 3.86 10.43 23.55
N ASN A 116 5.17 10.24 23.48
CA ASN A 116 6.11 10.47 24.59
C ASN A 116 6.97 11.74 24.41
N TYR A 117 6.69 12.54 23.37
CA TYR A 117 7.22 13.88 23.13
C TYR A 117 6.08 14.89 23.21
#